data_AF-A0A3Q9RR20-F1
#
_entry.id   AF-A0A3Q9RR20-F1
#
_cell.length_a   1.000
_cell.length_b   1.000
_cell.length_c   1.000
_cell.angle_alpha   90.00
_cell.angle_beta   90.00
_cell.angle_gamma   90.00
#
_symmetry.space_group_name_H-M   'P 1'
#
loop_
_entity.id
_entity.type
_entity.pdbx_description
1 polymer ?
#
loop_
_entity_poly.entity_id
_entity_poly.type
_entity_poly.pdbx_seq_one_letter_code
_entity_poly.pdbx_strand_id
1 'polypeptide(L)' 'MKKAYLIAEILLKRGMPDSVVKEITAMNEYEIVFLKRKCASLHNSISKA' A
#
# COMPACT_ATOMS: atom_id res chain seq x y z
N MET A 1 14.83 1.92 1.95
CA MET A 1 13.57 1.98 2.72
C MET A 1 12.48 2.83 2.05
N LYS A 2 12.64 4.16 1.83
CA LYS A 2 11.56 5.01 1.26
C LYS A 2 11.05 4.61 -0.14
N LYS A 3 11.94 4.06 -1.00
CA LYS A 3 11.59 3.67 -2.38
C LYS A 3 10.63 2.47 -2.43
N ALA A 4 10.86 1.45 -1.60
CA ALA A 4 10.02 0.25 -1.53
C ALA A 4 8.59 0.58 -1.04
N TYR A 5 8.47 1.46 -0.05
CA TYR A 5 7.19 1.97 0.42
C TYR A 5 6.40 2.70 -0.67
N LEU A 6 7.06 3.55 -1.46
CA LEU A 6 6.41 4.29 -2.53
C LEU A 6 5.90 3.35 -3.65
N ILE A 7 6.71 2.32 -3.99
CA ILE A 7 6.32 1.28 -4.95
C ILE A 7 5.12 0.49 -4.41
N ALA A 8 5.15 0.07 -3.15
CA ALA A 8 4.04 -0.64 -2.52
C ALA A 8 2.74 0.18 -2.51
N GLU A 9 2.80 1.47 -2.18
CA GLU A 9 1.64 2.38 -2.24
C GLU A 9 1.05 2.46 -3.66
N ILE A 10 1.89 2.55 -4.70
CA ILE A 10 1.43 2.59 -6.10
C ILE A 10 0.76 1.26 -6.50
N LEU A 11 1.39 0.13 -6.16
CA LEU A 11 0.87 -1.21 -6.49
C LEU A 11 -0.48 -1.46 -5.79
N LEU A 12 -0.57 -1.15 -4.50
CA LEU A 12 -1.81 -1.27 -3.72
C LEU A 12 -2.92 -0.37 -4.27
N LYS A 13 -2.61 0.88 -4.64
CA LYS A 13 -3.59 1.79 -5.29
C LYS A 13 -4.09 1.27 -6.63
N ARG A 14 -3.31 0.45 -7.34
CA ARG A 14 -3.71 -0.21 -8.59
C ARG A 14 -4.44 -1.54 -8.38
N GLY A 15 -4.71 -1.93 -7.13
CA GLY A 15 -5.42 -3.16 -6.81
C GLY A 15 -4.56 -4.42 -6.96
N MET A 16 -3.23 -4.29 -6.94
CA MET A 16 -2.34 -5.45 -7.04
C MET A 16 -2.48 -6.34 -5.79
N PRO A 17 -2.43 -7.68 -5.95
CA PRO A 17 -2.47 -8.61 -4.83
C PRO A 17 -1.29 -8.45 -3.88
N ASP A 18 -1.49 -8.76 -2.59
CA ASP A 18 -0.45 -8.63 -1.57
C ASP A 18 0.75 -9.53 -1.85
N SER A 19 0.54 -10.71 -2.44
CA SER A 19 1.61 -11.60 -2.87
C SER A 19 2.57 -10.91 -3.84
N VAL A 20 2.02 -10.20 -4.83
CA VAL A 20 2.79 -9.44 -5.83
C VAL A 20 3.51 -8.27 -5.17
N VAL A 21 2.86 -7.56 -4.24
CA VAL A 21 3.50 -6.47 -3.50
C VAL A 21 4.67 -7.00 -2.66
N LYS A 22 4.47 -8.11 -1.91
CA LYS A 22 5.51 -8.78 -1.12
C LYS A 22 6.71 -9.16 -1.98
N GLU A 23 6.48 -9.76 -3.14
CA GLU A 23 7.53 -10.20 -4.06
C GLU A 23 8.35 -9.03 -4.61
N ILE A 24 7.67 -7.94 -5.05
CA ILE A 24 8.35 -6.80 -5.68
C ILE A 24 9.08 -5.93 -4.65
N THR A 25 8.51 -5.73 -3.46
CA THR A 25 9.04 -4.76 -2.48
C THR A 25 9.82 -5.40 -1.33
N ALA A 26 9.84 -6.73 -1.26
CA ALA A 26 10.39 -7.51 -0.15
C ALA A 26 9.83 -7.10 1.23
N MET A 27 8.62 -6.54 1.25
CA MET A 27 7.95 -6.10 2.48
C MET A 27 7.26 -7.27 3.17
N ASN A 28 7.21 -7.22 4.50
CA ASN A 28 6.47 -8.20 5.26
C ASN A 28 4.96 -7.88 5.30
N GLU A 29 4.17 -8.84 5.80
CA GLU A 29 2.72 -8.71 5.86
C GLU A 29 2.24 -7.55 6.74
N TYR A 30 2.90 -7.32 7.88
CA TYR A 30 2.55 -6.23 8.78
C TYR A 30 2.72 -4.86 8.12
N GLU A 31 3.80 -4.67 7.35
CA GLU A 31 4.05 -3.42 6.64
C GLU A 31 3.01 -3.17 5.53
N ILE A 32 2.58 -4.23 4.82
CA ILE A 32 1.55 -4.13 3.77
C ILE A 32 0.19 -3.81 4.38
N VAL A 33 -0.18 -4.47 5.48
CA VAL A 33 -1.42 -4.18 6.22
C VAL A 33 -1.43 -2.73 6.72
N PHE A 34 -0.31 -2.25 7.25
CA PHE A 34 -0.15 -0.86 7.68
C PHE A 34 -0.37 0.11 6.51
N LEU A 35 0.26 -0.16 5.35
CA LEU A 35 0.11 0.67 4.15
C LEU A 35 -1.32 0.69 3.62
N LYS A 36 -2.02 -0.46 3.62
CA LYS A 36 -3.43 -0.53 3.22
C LYS A 36 -4.32 0.34 4.10
N ARG A 37 -4.15 0.28 5.42
CA ARG A 37 -4.91 1.11 6.37
C ARG A 37 -4.65 2.60 6.13
N LYS A 38 -3.39 2.97 5.89
CA LYS A 38 -3.00 4.34 5.54
C LYS A 38 -3.64 4.79 4.21
N CYS A 39 -3.65 3.94 3.19
CA CYS A 39 -4.28 4.24 1.90
C CYS A 39 -5.81 4.36 2.00
N ALA A 40 -6.46 3.53 2.80
CA ALA A 40 -7.91 3.59 3.02
C ALA A 40 -8.33 4.85 3.78
N SER A 41 -7.55 5.27 4.78
CA SER A 41 -7.74 6.54 5.49
C SER A 41 -7.69 7.75 4.54
N LEU A 42 -6.79 7.71 3.56
CA LEU A 42 -6.68 8.75 2.54
C LEU A 42 -7.92 8.81 1.63
N HIS A 43 -8.52 7.67 1.29
CA HIS A 43 -9.69 7.59 0.41
C HIS A 43 -10.97 8.13 1.08
N ASN A 44 -11.13 7.90 2.39
CA ASN A 44 -12.24 8.44 3.18
C ASN A 44 -12.16 9.96 3.39
N SER A 45 -10.96 10.53 3.29
CA SER A 45 -10.74 11.98 3.43
C SER A 45 -11.12 12.73 2.16
N ILE A 46 -10.94 12.09 0.98
CA ILE A 46 -11.24 12.69 -0.32
C ILE A 46 -12.73 12.53 -0.68
N SER A 47 -13.38 11.45 -0.24
CA SER A 47 -14.81 11.22 -0.54
C SER A 47 -15.78 12.04 0.31
N LYS A 48 -15.27 12.89 1.23
CA LYS A 48 -16.06 13.75 2.13
C LYS A 48 -15.80 15.25 1.93
N ALA A 49 -14.94 15.63 0.99
CA ALA A 49 -14.66 17.02 0.63
C ALA A 49 -15.37 17.35 -0.69
#